data_AF-A0A327RAP5-F1
#
_entry.id   AF-A0A327RAP5-F1
#
_cell.length_a   1.000
_cell.length_b   1.000
_cell.length_c   1.000
_cell.angle_alpha   90.00
_cell.angle_beta   90.00
_cell.angle_gamma   90.00
#
_symmetry.space_group_name_H-M   'P 1'
#
loop_
_entity.id
_entity.type
_entity.pdbx_description
1 polymer ?
#
loop_
_entity_poly.entity_id
_entity_poly.type
_entity_poly.pdbx_seq_one_letter_code
_entity_poly.pdbx_strand_id
1 'polypeptide(L)'
;MEYELVISENDTVTKYSYRNLKNEERNMEFSYDKVSKQLVFVFDQFIPSNRTEYLNNEIHKSAFTNYGLKEPYDDGTGPILFNPEYGVLGIGNSYGPDFVYLPNSNLVLTKDVIAELYK
;
A
#
# COMPACT_ATOMS: atom_id res chain seq x y z
N MET A 1 -0.78 15.53 -0.89
CA MET A 1 -2.26 15.49 -0.94
C MET A 1 -2.73 14.91 0.37
N GLU A 2 -3.80 15.42 0.93
CA GLU A 2 -4.28 15.01 2.25
C GLU A 2 -5.36 13.95 2.09
N TYR A 3 -5.14 12.82 2.75
CA TYR A 3 -6.01 11.67 2.77
C TYR A 3 -6.35 11.32 4.22
N GLU A 4 -7.58 10.90 4.44
CA GLU A 4 -8.00 10.21 5.67
C GLU A 4 -8.01 8.71 5.39
N LEU A 5 -7.39 7.93 6.28
CA LEU A 5 -7.47 6.47 6.24
C LEU A 5 -8.59 6.00 7.17
N VAL A 6 -9.55 5.27 6.60
CA VAL A 6 -10.57 4.55 7.36
C VAL A 6 -10.34 3.05 7.19
N ILE A 7 -10.16 2.35 8.31
CA ILE A 7 -10.00 0.90 8.34
C ILE A 7 -11.29 0.28 8.88
N SER A 8 -11.83 -0.70 8.15
CA SER A 8 -12.96 -1.50 8.62
C SER A 8 -12.62 -2.97 8.49
N GLU A 9 -12.90 -3.75 9.53
CA GLU A 9 -12.53 -5.16 9.56
C GLU A 9 -13.68 -6.07 9.97
N ASN A 10 -13.64 -7.29 9.44
CA ASN A 10 -14.39 -8.42 9.93
C ASN A 10 -13.43 -9.62 10.13
N ASP A 11 -13.98 -10.80 10.38
CA ASP A 11 -13.18 -11.99 10.69
C ASP A 11 -12.23 -12.43 9.57
N THR A 12 -12.59 -12.18 8.30
CA THR A 12 -11.85 -12.70 7.14
C THR A 12 -11.18 -11.62 6.30
N VAL A 13 -11.67 -10.37 6.36
CA VAL A 13 -11.22 -9.29 5.50
C VAL A 13 -11.04 -8.00 6.30
N THR A 14 -9.92 -7.30 6.03
CA THR A 14 -9.74 -5.89 6.41
C THR A 14 -9.83 -5.02 5.18
N LYS A 15 -10.63 -3.95 5.22
CA LYS A 15 -10.74 -2.95 4.16
C LYS A 15 -10.06 -1.66 4.59
N TYR A 16 -9.31 -1.06 3.68
CA TYR A 16 -8.61 0.21 3.85
C TYR A 16 -9.14 1.20 2.83
N SER A 17 -9.84 2.24 3.28
CA SER A 17 -10.36 3.32 2.45
C SER A 17 -9.52 4.58 2.67
N TYR A 18 -8.74 4.95 1.66
CA TYR A 18 -7.98 6.20 1.60
C TYR A 18 -8.85 7.27 0.95
N ARG A 19 -9.47 8.11 1.76
CA ARG A 19 -10.40 9.15 1.32
C ARG A 19 -9.66 10.45 1.09
N ASN A 20 -9.65 10.94 -0.13
CA ASN A 20 -9.08 12.23 -0.46
C ASN A 20 -9.99 13.34 0.08
N LEU A 21 -9.43 14.28 0.84
CA LEU A 21 -10.22 15.32 1.51
C LEU A 21 -10.76 16.42 0.56
N LYS A 22 -10.33 16.44 -0.71
CA LYS A 22 -10.67 17.50 -1.68
C LYS A 22 -11.36 16.99 -2.94
N ASN A 23 -11.13 15.73 -3.32
CA ASN A 23 -11.70 15.14 -4.52
C ASN A 23 -11.95 13.63 -4.33
N GLU A 24 -13.22 13.25 -4.16
CA GLU A 24 -13.64 11.88 -3.94
C GLU A 24 -13.30 10.92 -5.11
N GLU A 25 -13.14 11.41 -6.33
CA GLU A 25 -12.70 10.59 -7.48
C GLU A 25 -11.26 10.06 -7.30
N ARG A 26 -10.51 10.63 -6.36
CA ARG A 26 -9.15 10.19 -6.00
C ARG A 26 -9.10 9.26 -4.80
N ASN A 27 -10.25 8.81 -4.31
CA ASN A 27 -10.32 7.82 -3.24
C ASN A 27 -9.70 6.50 -3.73
N MET A 28 -9.00 5.81 -2.84
CA MET A 28 -8.47 4.48 -3.12
C MET A 28 -8.97 3.49 -2.08
N GLU A 29 -9.31 2.28 -2.53
CA GLU A 29 -9.79 1.21 -1.67
C GLU A 29 -8.97 -0.05 -1.86
N PHE A 30 -8.57 -0.65 -0.75
CA PHE A 30 -7.86 -1.92 -0.70
C PHE A 30 -8.60 -2.89 0.20
N SER A 31 -8.57 -4.17 -0.13
CA SER A 31 -9.07 -5.23 0.73
C SER A 31 -7.96 -6.25 0.98
N TYR A 32 -7.80 -6.67 2.23
CA TYR A 32 -6.84 -7.67 2.63
C TYR A 32 -7.56 -8.90 3.17
N ASP A 33 -7.38 -10.03 2.50
CA ASP A 33 -7.90 -11.31 2.95
C ASP A 33 -6.95 -11.91 4.01
N LYS A 34 -7.44 -12.02 5.25
CA LYS A 34 -6.66 -12.45 6.42
C LYS A 34 -6.24 -13.92 6.35
N VAL A 35 -6.99 -14.75 5.61
CA VAL A 35 -6.77 -16.20 5.51
C VAL A 35 -5.67 -16.51 4.50
N SER A 36 -5.82 -15.98 3.30
CA SER A 36 -4.90 -16.17 2.18
C SER A 36 -3.73 -15.18 2.19
N LYS A 37 -3.79 -14.16 3.04
CA LYS A 37 -2.82 -13.07 3.17
C LYS A 37 -2.61 -12.29 1.87
N GLN A 38 -3.66 -12.19 1.05
CA GLN A 38 -3.65 -11.49 -0.22
C GLN A 38 -4.22 -10.08 -0.07
N LEU A 39 -3.58 -9.12 -0.73
CA LEU A 39 -4.10 -7.77 -0.89
C LEU A 39 -4.83 -7.69 -2.25
N VAL A 40 -5.96 -7.00 -2.29
CA VAL A 40 -6.75 -6.75 -3.48
C VAL A 40 -6.84 -5.24 -3.67
N PHE A 41 -6.49 -4.79 -4.87
CA PHE A 41 -6.64 -3.40 -5.30
C PHE A 41 -7.37 -3.38 -6.64
N VAL A 42 -8.53 -2.71 -6.68
CA VAL A 42 -9.45 -2.75 -7.82
C VAL A 42 -9.85 -4.20 -8.15
N PHE A 43 -9.30 -4.79 -9.21
CA PHE A 43 -9.54 -6.18 -9.61
C PHE A 43 -8.29 -7.07 -9.44
N ASP A 44 -7.15 -6.48 -9.14
CA ASP A 44 -5.86 -7.17 -9.07
C ASP A 44 -5.63 -7.78 -7.69
N GLN A 45 -5.01 -8.97 -7.69
CA GLN A 45 -4.59 -9.67 -6.49
C GLN A 45 -3.08 -9.56 -6.34
N PHE A 46 -2.65 -9.30 -5.12
CA PHE A 46 -1.27 -9.17 -4.75
C PHE A 46 -0.92 -10.16 -3.64
N ILE A 47 0.24 -10.77 -3.79
CA ILE A 47 0.80 -11.73 -2.83
C ILE A 47 2.06 -11.15 -2.18
N PRO A 48 2.34 -11.48 -0.91
CA PRO A 48 3.56 -11.05 -0.27
C PRO A 48 4.76 -11.60 -1.03
N SER A 49 5.73 -10.74 -1.31
CA SER A 49 7.00 -11.11 -1.89
C SER A 49 7.95 -11.64 -0.82
N ASN A 50 8.93 -12.45 -1.23
CA ASN A 50 9.98 -12.95 -0.34
C ASN A 50 11.10 -11.90 -0.09
N ARG A 51 10.83 -10.61 -0.35
CA ARG A 51 11.80 -9.53 -0.11
C ARG A 51 11.90 -9.23 1.38
N THR A 52 13.01 -8.63 1.78
CA THR A 52 13.19 -8.14 3.15
C THR A 52 12.11 -7.12 3.48
N GLU A 53 11.57 -7.19 4.69
CA GLU A 53 10.57 -6.24 5.16
C GLU A 53 11.21 -4.88 5.44
N TYR A 54 10.45 -3.82 5.18
CA TYR A 54 10.86 -2.44 5.42
C TYR A 54 10.40 -1.98 6.80
N LEU A 55 11.35 -1.71 7.69
CA LEU A 55 11.07 -1.18 9.03
C LEU A 55 11.58 0.26 9.14
N ASN A 56 10.67 1.18 9.47
CA ASN A 56 11.00 2.56 9.77
C ASN A 56 10.13 3.07 10.93
N ASN A 57 10.73 3.23 12.11
CA ASN A 57 10.06 3.63 13.34
C ASN A 57 9.49 5.05 13.30
N GLU A 58 9.89 5.90 12.35
CA GLU A 58 9.28 7.22 12.12
C GLU A 58 7.91 7.11 11.45
N ILE A 59 7.66 6.00 10.75
CA ILE A 59 6.40 5.72 10.03
C ILE A 59 5.50 4.83 10.87
N HIS A 60 5.98 3.64 11.24
CA HIS A 60 5.26 2.68 12.05
C HIS A 60 6.22 1.70 12.73
N LYS A 61 5.81 1.15 13.88
CA LYS A 61 6.65 0.19 14.65
C LYS A 61 6.71 -1.20 14.01
N SER A 62 5.68 -1.55 13.25
CA SER A 62 5.59 -2.82 12.54
C SER A 62 6.15 -2.67 11.12
N ALA A 63 6.84 -3.71 10.64
CA ALA A 63 7.48 -3.68 9.33
C ALA A 63 6.44 -3.80 8.19
N PHE A 64 6.79 -3.25 7.03
CA PHE A 64 6.01 -3.31 5.80
C PHE A 64 6.55 -4.41 4.89
N THR A 65 5.66 -5.23 4.36
CA THR A 65 6.02 -6.26 3.39
C THR A 65 5.75 -5.74 1.99
N ASN A 66 6.64 -6.07 1.04
CA ASN A 66 6.41 -5.80 -0.37
C ASN A 66 5.43 -6.84 -0.94
N TYR A 67 4.40 -6.38 -1.63
CA TYR A 67 3.37 -7.16 -2.31
C TYR A 67 3.51 -6.99 -3.81
N GLY A 68 3.60 -8.10 -4.53
CA GLY A 68 3.67 -8.13 -5.99
C GLY A 68 2.38 -8.67 -6.59
N LEU A 69 2.09 -8.29 -7.84
CA LEU A 69 0.99 -8.89 -8.60
C LEU A 69 1.13 -10.41 -8.61
N LYS A 70 0.02 -11.08 -8.27
CA LYS A 70 -0.06 -12.54 -8.31
C LYS A 70 0.06 -13.05 -9.74
N GLU A 71 -0.58 -12.35 -10.68
CA GLU A 71 -0.51 -12.60 -12.13
C GLU A 71 0.09 -11.34 -12.78
N PRO A 72 1.42 -11.29 -13.00
CA PRO A 72 2.07 -10.11 -13.56
C PRO A 72 1.72 -9.87 -15.04
N TYR A 73 1.63 -8.60 -15.42
CA TYR A 73 1.44 -8.17 -16.81
C TYR A 73 2.12 -6.80 -17.02
N ASP A 74 2.37 -6.42 -18.28
CA ASP A 74 3.31 -5.35 -18.63
C ASP A 74 3.00 -3.99 -17.97
N ASP A 75 1.74 -3.56 -17.94
CA ASP A 75 1.29 -2.30 -17.35
C ASP A 75 0.65 -2.45 -15.95
N GLY A 76 0.95 -3.56 -15.28
CA GLY A 76 0.45 -3.85 -13.94
C GLY A 76 0.89 -2.83 -12.89
N THR A 77 -0.06 -2.44 -12.03
CA THR A 77 0.27 -1.59 -10.87
C THR A 77 1.05 -2.41 -9.85
N GLY A 78 2.09 -1.81 -9.26
CA GLY A 78 2.90 -2.45 -8.23
C GLY A 78 4.39 -2.17 -8.42
N PRO A 79 5.21 -2.54 -7.42
CA PRO A 79 4.85 -3.26 -6.20
C PRO A 79 4.10 -2.40 -5.17
N ILE A 80 3.54 -3.02 -4.13
CA ILE A 80 2.83 -2.32 -3.04
C ILE A 80 3.54 -2.60 -1.71
N LEU A 81 3.92 -1.57 -0.96
CA LEU A 81 4.36 -1.70 0.43
C LEU A 81 3.16 -1.65 1.36
N PHE A 82 2.92 -2.75 2.10
CA PHE A 82 1.72 -2.93 2.90
C PHE A 82 2.02 -3.55 4.26
N ASN A 83 1.25 -3.13 5.27
CA ASN A 83 1.23 -3.72 6.60
C ASN A 83 -0.24 -3.89 7.05
N PRO A 84 -0.69 -5.06 7.55
CA PRO A 84 -2.09 -5.27 7.95
C PRO A 84 -2.61 -4.42 9.13
N GLU A 85 -1.72 -3.85 9.94
CA GLU A 85 -2.11 -2.98 11.06
C GLU A 85 -2.19 -1.51 10.62
N TYR A 86 -1.31 -1.09 9.69
CA TYR A 86 -1.18 0.30 9.25
C TYR A 86 -1.89 0.60 7.92
N GLY A 87 -1.96 -0.37 7.02
CA GLY A 87 -2.41 -0.23 5.64
C GLY A 87 -1.26 -0.14 4.62
N VAL A 88 -1.59 0.37 3.43
CA VAL A 88 -0.67 0.69 2.34
C VAL A 88 0.18 1.91 2.70
N LEU A 89 1.49 1.78 2.54
CA LEU A 89 2.47 2.85 2.68
C LEU A 89 2.89 3.41 1.32
N GLY A 90 3.05 2.55 0.32
CA GLY A 90 3.53 2.94 -1.00
C GLY A 90 2.97 2.07 -2.11
N ILE A 91 2.75 2.67 -3.28
CA ILE A 91 2.32 2.00 -4.50
C ILE A 91 3.27 2.44 -5.60
N GLY A 92 4.02 1.48 -6.14
CA GLY A 92 4.80 1.67 -7.35
C GLY A 92 3.92 1.57 -8.59
N ASN A 93 4.28 2.31 -9.65
CA ASN A 93 3.64 2.17 -10.94
C ASN A 93 4.65 2.40 -12.07
N SER A 94 4.90 1.37 -12.89
CA SER A 94 5.85 1.43 -14.01
C SER A 94 5.50 2.48 -15.07
N TYR A 95 4.21 2.77 -15.27
CA TYR A 95 3.70 3.65 -16.34
C TYR A 95 2.89 4.83 -15.80
N GLY A 96 2.90 5.04 -14.49
CA GLY A 96 2.09 6.02 -13.79
C GLY A 96 2.86 6.65 -12.62
N PRO A 97 2.23 7.56 -11.87
CA PRO A 97 2.84 8.11 -10.69
C PRO A 97 2.91 7.08 -9.56
N ASP A 98 4.02 7.10 -8.82
CA ASP A 98 4.09 6.45 -7.52
C ASP A 98 3.21 7.19 -6.50
N PHE A 99 2.65 6.44 -5.57
CA PHE A 99 1.88 7.00 -4.44
C PHE A 99 2.52 6.60 -3.13
N VAL A 100 2.55 7.55 -2.18
CA VAL A 100 3.05 7.32 -0.82
C VAL A 100 2.08 7.93 0.18
N TYR A 101 1.69 7.13 1.18
CA TYR A 101 0.81 7.52 2.28
C TYR A 101 1.60 7.62 3.59
N LEU A 102 1.93 8.85 3.98
CA LEU A 102 2.58 9.16 5.26
C LEU A 102 1.62 9.86 6.21
N PRO A 103 1.78 9.69 7.54
CA PRO A 103 0.95 10.39 8.51
C PRO A 103 1.21 11.90 8.51
N ASN A 104 2.40 12.32 8.09
CA ASN A 104 2.80 13.71 7.93
C ASN A 104 3.58 13.89 6.62
N SER A 105 3.48 15.06 6.00
CA SER A 105 4.25 15.36 4.80
C SER A 105 5.75 15.42 5.11
N ASN A 106 6.53 14.49 4.56
CA ASN A 106 7.97 14.43 4.72
C ASN A 106 8.63 13.93 3.43
N LEU A 107 9.27 14.85 2.69
CA LEU A 107 9.90 14.55 1.40
C LEU A 107 11.06 13.56 1.48
N VAL A 108 11.79 13.53 2.60
CA VAL A 108 12.91 12.59 2.77
C VAL A 108 12.36 11.18 2.93
N LEU A 109 11.37 10.99 3.80
CA LEU A 109 10.70 9.70 3.97
C LEU A 109 9.97 9.27 2.70
N THR A 110 9.33 10.19 1.97
CA THR A 110 8.71 9.86 0.69
C THR A 110 9.71 9.26 -0.30
N LYS A 111 10.91 9.84 -0.42
CA LYS A 111 11.94 9.32 -1.31
C LYS A 111 12.47 7.96 -0.85
N ASP A 112 12.61 7.76 0.47
CA ASP A 112 13.04 6.48 1.04
C ASP A 112 12.03 5.37 0.75
N VAL A 113 10.73 5.62 0.95
CA VAL A 113 9.66 4.68 0.62
C VAL A 113 9.65 4.36 -0.88
N ILE A 114 9.80 5.36 -1.75
CA ILE A 114 9.87 5.12 -3.20
C ILE A 114 11.09 4.25 -3.56
N ALA A 115 12.25 4.53 -2.98
CA ALA A 115 13.43 3.70 -3.20
C ALA A 115 13.19 2.25 -2.76
N GLU A 116 12.52 2.05 -1.62
CA GLU A 116 12.19 0.72 -1.10
C GLU A 116 11.24 -0.08 -2.01
N LEU A 117 10.28 0.57 -2.66
CA LEU A 117 9.39 -0.11 -3.62
C LEU A 117 10.19 -0.80 -4.73
N TYR A 118 11.30 -0.21 -5.17
CA TYR A 118 12.07 -0.67 -6.33
C TYR A 118 13.40 -1.36 -5.99
N LYS A 119 13.66 -1.65 -4.71
CA LYS A 119 14.77 -2.52 -4.29
C LYS A 119 14.55 -3.97 -4.72
#